data_AF-A0A9F2WJ44-F1
#
_entry.id   AF-A0A9F2WJ44-F1
#
_cell.length_a   1.000
_cell.length_b   1.000
_cell.length_c   1.000
_cell.angle_alpha   90.00
_cell.angle_beta   90.00
_cell.angle_gamma   90.00
#
_symmetry.space_group_name_H-M   'P 1'
#
loop_
_entity.id
_entity.type
_entity.pdbx_description
1 polymer ?
#
loop_
_entity_poly.entity_id
_entity_poly.type
_entity_poly.pdbx_seq_one_letter_code
_entity_poly.pdbx_strand_id
1 'polypeptide(L)'
;MVNVTCSADGNASPGFKMQIRDAAKILASSNQDQPFLQHAVITQEEDNGREFICQVILIVGGRPKERSASQKLTVFYGPQIDDSKCPHTLTWKEGTSTSFTCSALGNPTPTVQCWKDGRSYSIGEQQLVQREHDGIYHCNATNQYGSDVRDVTVHVESPPSIGLIIGCVIGAMVIIACAGAVAYSVYYKERTGTYYPWKQGKHRQSPQAVGNSAEQRFLNGKANV
;
A
#
# COMPACT_ATOMS: atom_id res chain seq x y z
N MET A 1 6.77 1.78 38.37
CA MET A 1 6.44 1.17 39.68
C MET A 1 5.34 2.01 40.32
N VAL A 2 4.24 1.37 40.72
CA VAL A 2 3.09 2.03 41.35
C VAL A 2 2.76 1.31 42.66
N ASN A 3 2.25 2.03 43.65
CA ASN A 3 1.76 1.44 44.89
C ASN A 3 0.25 1.34 44.85
N VAL A 4 -0.27 0.11 44.86
CA VAL A 4 -1.70 -0.16 45.03
C VAL A 4 -2.01 -0.08 46.51
N THR A 5 -2.90 0.83 46.89
CA THR A 5 -3.28 1.07 48.28
C THR A 5 -4.74 0.70 48.53
N CYS A 6 -4.95 -0.03 49.62
CA CYS A 6 -6.24 -0.40 50.14
C CYS A 6 -6.40 0.21 51.53
N SER A 7 -7.50 0.95 51.73
CA SER A 7 -7.87 1.51 53.03
C SER A 7 -9.35 1.24 53.30
N ALA A 8 -9.67 0.98 54.56
CA ALA A 8 -11.05 0.91 55.05
C ALA A 8 -11.30 2.05 56.03
N ASP A 9 -12.45 2.72 55.89
CA ASP A 9 -12.86 3.76 56.82
C ASP A 9 -13.40 3.12 58.12
N GLY A 10 -12.89 3.57 59.27
CA GLY A 10 -13.31 3.12 60.61
C GLY A 10 -12.22 2.40 61.41
N ASN A 11 -12.53 2.09 62.67
CA ASN A 11 -11.61 1.33 63.53
C ASN A 11 -11.68 -0.15 63.13
N ALA A 12 -10.55 -0.78 62.82
CA ALA A 12 -10.51 -2.19 62.43
C ALA A 12 -11.10 -3.07 63.54
N SER A 13 -12.24 -3.72 63.27
CA SER A 13 -12.85 -4.68 64.20
C SER A 13 -11.97 -5.94 64.31
N PRO A 14 -11.90 -6.60 65.49
CA PRO A 14 -11.15 -7.84 65.65
C PRO A 14 -11.59 -8.92 64.66
N GLY A 15 -10.64 -9.52 63.95
CA GLY A 15 -10.93 -10.53 62.91
C GLY A 15 -11.22 -9.93 61.54
N PHE A 16 -10.82 -8.68 61.33
CA PHE A 16 -10.77 -8.01 60.04
C PHE A 16 -9.55 -8.50 59.24
N LYS A 17 -9.76 -8.88 57.98
CA LYS A 17 -8.69 -9.24 57.05
C LYS A 17 -8.88 -8.52 55.71
N MET A 18 -7.81 -7.89 55.24
CA MET A 18 -7.80 -7.19 53.96
C MET A 18 -6.86 -7.88 52.99
N GLN A 19 -7.22 -7.91 51.72
CA GLN A 19 -6.43 -8.52 50.65
C GLN A 19 -6.44 -7.63 49.41
N ILE A 20 -5.27 -7.45 48.81
CA ILE A 20 -5.13 -6.92 47.45
C ILE A 20 -5.07 -8.12 46.52
N ARG A 21 -5.99 -8.16 45.56
CA ARG A 21 -6.11 -9.21 44.58
C ARG A 21 -5.96 -8.67 43.17
N ASP A 22 -5.45 -9.52 42.30
CA ASP A 22 -5.43 -9.35 40.86
C ASP A 22 -6.03 -10.62 40.26
N ALA A 23 -7.22 -10.49 39.68
CA ALA A 23 -8.10 -11.61 39.38
C ALA A 23 -8.22 -12.59 40.58
N ALA A 24 -7.84 -13.86 40.40
CA ALA A 24 -7.88 -14.88 41.46
C ALA A 24 -6.62 -14.89 42.37
N LYS A 25 -5.58 -14.13 42.03
CA LYS A 25 -4.30 -14.14 42.74
C LYS A 25 -4.31 -13.13 43.89
N ILE A 26 -3.92 -13.56 45.07
CA ILE A 26 -3.68 -12.67 46.22
C ILE A 26 -2.26 -12.12 46.10
N LEU A 27 -2.14 -10.80 45.97
CA LEU A 27 -0.85 -10.10 45.87
C LEU A 27 -0.32 -9.68 47.24
N ALA A 28 -1.22 -9.24 48.11
CA ALA A 28 -0.90 -8.91 49.48
C ALA A 28 -2.09 -9.23 50.40
N SER A 29 -1.80 -9.51 51.66
CA SER A 29 -2.79 -9.73 52.71
C SER A 29 -2.33 -8.98 53.95
N SER A 30 -3.26 -8.33 54.66
CA SER A 30 -2.96 -7.67 55.92
C SER A 30 -2.59 -8.70 56.98
N ASN A 31 -1.67 -8.30 57.87
CA ASN A 31 -1.38 -9.03 59.10
C ASN A 31 -2.29 -8.44 60.19
N GLN A 32 -3.19 -9.27 60.75
CA GLN A 32 -4.11 -8.88 61.82
C GLN A 32 -4.95 -7.61 61.50
N ASP A 33 -5.49 -6.93 62.51
CA ASP A 33 -6.44 -5.80 62.41
C ASP A 33 -5.81 -4.48 61.87
N GLN A 34 -4.99 -4.55 60.82
CA GLN A 34 -4.46 -3.37 60.13
C GLN A 34 -5.47 -2.82 59.10
N PRO A 35 -5.93 -1.55 59.23
CA PRO A 35 -6.92 -0.96 58.32
C PRO A 35 -6.34 -0.45 56.99
N PHE A 36 -5.03 -0.66 56.78
CA PHE A 36 -4.30 -0.20 55.60
C PHE A 36 -3.40 -1.31 55.06
N LEU A 37 -3.41 -1.49 53.75
CA LEU A 37 -2.57 -2.46 53.05
C LEU A 37 -2.05 -1.84 51.76
N GLN A 38 -0.76 -2.02 51.48
CA GLN A 38 -0.15 -1.56 50.25
C GLN A 38 0.70 -2.65 49.60
N HIS A 39 0.72 -2.66 48.27
CA HIS A 39 1.57 -3.56 47.50
C HIS A 39 2.16 -2.82 46.31
N ALA A 40 3.48 -2.94 46.13
CA ALA A 40 4.17 -2.33 45.02
C ALA A 40 4.12 -3.22 43.78
N VAL A 41 3.73 -2.63 42.65
CA VAL A 41 3.63 -3.32 41.37
C VAL A 41 4.57 -2.66 40.37
N ILE A 42 5.39 -3.48 39.71
CA ILE A 42 6.16 -3.05 38.54
C ILE A 42 5.20 -3.10 37.36
N THR A 43 5.02 -1.96 36.69
CA THR A 43 4.03 -1.76 35.63
C THR A 43 4.69 -1.86 34.27
N GLN A 44 4.05 -2.58 33.35
CA GLN A 44 4.41 -2.66 31.94
C GLN A 44 3.25 -2.18 31.05
N GLU A 45 3.49 -2.02 29.75
CA GLU A 45 2.48 -1.51 28.81
C GLU A 45 1.26 -2.42 28.73
N GLU A 46 1.48 -3.74 28.83
CA GLU A 46 0.46 -4.77 28.88
C GLU A 46 -0.39 -4.77 30.16
N ASP A 47 0.03 -4.08 31.22
CA ASP A 47 -0.76 -3.92 32.44
C ASP A 47 -1.86 -2.85 32.30
N ASN A 48 -1.94 -2.14 31.16
CA ASN A 48 -2.98 -1.15 30.95
C ASN A 48 -4.38 -1.80 30.94
N GLY A 49 -5.28 -1.31 31.79
CA GLY A 49 -6.61 -1.86 31.98
C GLY A 49 -6.69 -3.03 32.98
N ARG A 50 -5.55 -3.48 33.54
CA ARG A 50 -5.51 -4.48 34.62
C ARG A 50 -6.30 -3.99 35.84
N GLU A 51 -7.14 -4.86 36.39
CA GLU A 51 -8.04 -4.53 37.49
C GLU A 51 -7.54 -5.10 38.82
N PHE A 52 -7.32 -4.21 39.78
CA PHE A 52 -6.98 -4.59 41.15
C PHE A 52 -8.23 -4.55 42.02
N ILE A 53 -8.40 -5.59 42.83
CA ILE A 53 -9.54 -5.76 43.72
C ILE A 53 -9.05 -5.70 45.16
N CYS A 54 -9.57 -4.74 45.90
CA CYS A 54 -9.44 -4.67 47.34
C CYS A 54 -10.57 -5.48 47.98
N GLN A 55 -10.25 -6.58 48.66
CA GLN A 55 -11.25 -7.41 49.33
C GLN A 55 -11.07 -7.34 50.84
N VAL A 56 -12.15 -7.03 51.54
CA VAL A 56 -12.25 -6.99 53.00
C VAL A 56 -13.14 -8.13 53.45
N ILE A 57 -12.65 -8.92 54.41
CA ILE A 57 -13.34 -10.05 55.01
C ILE A 57 -13.43 -9.79 56.51
N LEU A 58 -14.65 -9.77 57.04
CA LEU A 58 -14.93 -9.62 58.46
C LEU A 58 -15.71 -10.84 58.96
N ILE A 59 -15.26 -11.47 60.05
CA ILE A 59 -15.96 -12.60 60.63
C ILE A 59 -16.92 -12.11 61.72
N VAL A 60 -18.24 -12.24 61.50
CA VAL A 60 -19.28 -11.87 62.47
C VAL A 60 -20.06 -13.11 62.86
N GLY A 61 -20.01 -13.50 64.15
CA GLY A 61 -20.70 -14.70 64.65
C GLY A 61 -20.26 -16.00 63.94
N GLY A 62 -18.96 -16.11 63.62
CA GLY A 62 -18.40 -17.26 62.89
C GLY A 62 -18.70 -17.29 61.39
N ARG A 63 -19.38 -16.27 60.84
CA ARG A 63 -19.70 -16.17 59.41
C ARG A 63 -18.87 -15.08 58.73
N PRO A 64 -18.24 -15.36 57.57
CA PRO A 64 -17.54 -14.34 56.81
C PRO A 64 -18.54 -13.36 56.16
N LYS A 65 -18.22 -12.07 56.27
CA LYS A 65 -18.87 -10.97 55.57
C LYS A 65 -17.82 -10.31 54.71
N GLU A 66 -18.11 -10.18 53.42
CA GLU A 66 -17.14 -9.70 52.45
C GLU A 66 -17.62 -8.41 51.79
N ARG A 67 -16.68 -7.50 51.56
CA ARG A 67 -16.85 -6.29 50.75
C ARG A 67 -15.66 -6.16 49.82
N SER A 68 -15.90 -5.72 48.60
CA SER A 68 -14.84 -5.46 47.63
C SER A 68 -15.00 -4.10 46.96
N ALA A 69 -13.87 -3.52 46.61
CA ALA A 69 -13.76 -2.37 45.72
C ALA A 69 -12.78 -2.73 44.60
N SER A 70 -13.04 -2.29 43.38
CA SER A 70 -12.14 -2.54 42.25
C SER A 70 -11.69 -1.23 41.61
N GLN A 71 -10.46 -1.24 41.10
CA GLN A 71 -9.86 -0.11 40.42
C GLN A 71 -9.03 -0.62 39.23
N LYS A 72 -9.27 -0.04 38.06
CA LYS A 72 -8.46 -0.30 36.87
C LYS A 72 -7.21 0.56 36.88
N LEU A 73 -6.08 -0.05 36.55
CA LEU A 73 -4.81 0.61 36.32
C LEU A 73 -4.79 1.19 34.90
N THR A 74 -4.36 2.45 34.78
CA THR A 74 -4.08 3.07 33.49
C THR A 74 -2.58 3.27 33.36
N VAL A 75 -1.96 2.61 32.39
CA VAL A 75 -0.53 2.75 32.11
C VAL A 75 -0.37 3.59 30.87
N PHE A 76 0.40 4.66 30.98
CA PHE A 76 0.70 5.56 29.88
C PHE A 76 2.07 5.26 29.26
N TYR A 77 2.12 5.24 27.93
CA TYR A 77 3.32 4.89 27.18
C TYR A 77 3.32 5.54 25.79
N GLY A 78 4.51 5.66 25.20
CA GLY A 78 4.73 6.28 23.91
C GLY A 78 4.15 5.47 22.74
N PRO A 79 4.17 6.03 21.53
CA PRO A 79 3.69 5.33 20.34
C PRO A 79 4.60 4.17 19.96
N GLN A 80 4.02 3.12 19.38
CA GLN A 80 4.77 2.01 18.77
C GLN A 80 4.08 1.55 17.49
N ILE A 81 4.79 1.66 16.36
CA ILE A 81 4.32 1.25 15.05
C ILE A 81 4.72 -0.21 14.80
N ASP A 82 3.71 -1.09 14.73
CA ASP A 82 3.89 -2.51 14.47
C ASP A 82 3.57 -2.88 13.00
N ASP A 83 4.22 -3.92 12.49
CA ASP A 83 4.10 -4.44 11.13
C ASP A 83 2.66 -4.81 10.77
N SER A 84 1.90 -5.31 11.76
CA SER A 84 0.49 -5.70 11.57
C SER A 84 -0.43 -4.51 11.26
N LYS A 85 -0.06 -3.32 11.75
CA LYS A 85 -0.84 -2.08 11.64
C LYS A 85 -0.28 -1.11 10.63
N CYS A 86 1.00 -1.23 10.29
CA CYS A 86 1.72 -0.39 9.34
C CYS A 86 2.88 -1.20 8.71
N PRO A 87 2.60 -1.96 7.64
CA PRO A 87 3.60 -2.81 7.02
C PRO A 87 4.73 -1.98 6.37
N HIS A 88 5.94 -2.53 6.33
CA HIS A 88 7.08 -1.86 5.66
C HIS A 88 6.90 -1.73 4.15
N THR A 89 6.16 -2.65 3.53
CA THR A 89 5.97 -2.69 2.08
C THR A 89 4.51 -2.97 1.75
N LEU A 90 3.97 -2.22 0.80
CA LEU A 90 2.63 -2.38 0.25
C LEU A 90 2.70 -2.51 -1.26
N THR A 91 1.86 -3.37 -1.82
CA THR A 91 1.70 -3.49 -3.27
C THR A 91 0.28 -3.15 -3.66
N TRP A 92 0.12 -2.16 -4.52
CA TRP A 92 -1.16 -1.74 -5.07
C TRP A 92 -1.22 -1.99 -6.57
N LYS A 93 -2.43 -2.15 -7.10
CA LYS A 93 -2.65 -2.31 -8.54
C LYS A 93 -3.18 -1.02 -9.13
N GLU A 94 -2.53 -0.52 -10.18
CA GLU A 94 -2.97 0.67 -10.91
C GLU A 94 -4.42 0.52 -11.40
N GLY A 95 -5.23 1.57 -11.24
CA GLY A 95 -6.65 1.58 -11.64
C GLY A 95 -7.61 0.92 -10.64
N THR A 96 -7.12 0.39 -9.51
CA THR A 96 -7.97 -0.12 -8.42
C THR A 96 -8.26 0.94 -7.36
N SER A 97 -9.34 0.77 -6.60
CA SER A 97 -9.65 1.62 -5.45
C SER A 97 -9.11 0.99 -4.17
N THR A 98 -8.22 1.69 -3.47
CA THR A 98 -7.61 1.23 -2.20
C THR A 98 -7.55 2.38 -1.20
N SER A 99 -7.27 2.07 0.07
CA SER A 99 -6.97 3.06 1.09
C SER A 99 -5.62 2.76 1.73
N PHE A 100 -4.78 3.79 1.92
CA PHE A 100 -3.55 3.69 2.71
C PHE A 100 -3.91 3.71 4.19
N THR A 101 -3.47 2.71 4.96
CA THR A 101 -3.74 2.63 6.39
C THR A 101 -2.45 2.41 7.16
N CYS A 102 -2.27 3.19 8.23
CA CYS A 102 -1.17 3.04 9.18
C CYS A 102 -1.70 3.44 10.56
N SER A 103 -1.44 2.63 11.58
CA SER A 103 -1.80 2.95 12.97
C SER A 103 -0.71 2.51 13.93
N ALA A 104 -0.71 3.08 15.14
CA ALA A 104 0.27 2.78 16.17
C ALA A 104 -0.43 2.38 17.48
N LEU A 105 0.24 1.54 18.27
CA LEU A 105 -0.06 1.34 19.68
C LEU A 105 0.39 2.57 20.48
N GLY A 106 -0.18 2.76 21.66
CA GLY A 106 0.15 3.90 22.53
C GLY A 106 -1.02 4.24 23.44
N ASN A 107 -0.71 4.72 24.65
CA ASN A 107 -1.72 5.24 25.57
C ASN A 107 -1.29 6.61 26.14
N PRO A 108 -2.00 7.71 25.86
CA PRO A 108 -3.17 7.83 25.00
C PRO A 108 -2.92 7.39 23.55
N THR A 109 -4.02 7.06 22.86
CA THR A 109 -4.00 6.65 21.45
C THR A 109 -3.25 7.69 20.62
N PRO A 110 -2.21 7.28 19.88
CA PRO A 110 -1.38 8.22 19.12
C PRO A 110 -2.07 8.70 17.86
N THR A 111 -1.72 9.92 17.44
CA THR A 111 -2.10 10.46 16.13
C THR A 111 -1.04 10.09 15.12
N VAL A 112 -1.44 9.47 14.00
CA VAL A 112 -0.54 9.12 12.91
C VAL A 112 -0.72 10.09 11.76
N GLN A 113 0.38 10.68 11.30
CA GLN A 113 0.44 11.52 10.12
C GLN A 113 1.48 10.94 9.17
N CYS A 114 1.18 10.91 7.87
CA CYS A 114 2.12 10.41 6.87
C CYS A 114 2.40 11.47 5.81
N TRP A 115 3.59 11.44 5.24
CA TRP A 115 4.04 12.34 4.19
C TRP A 115 4.66 11.56 3.03
N LYS A 116 4.42 12.04 1.83
CA LYS A 116 5.10 11.61 0.61
C LYS A 116 5.68 12.84 -0.07
N ASP A 117 6.96 12.78 -0.43
CA ASP A 117 7.64 13.89 -1.13
C ASP A 117 7.51 15.25 -0.41
N GLY A 118 7.53 15.23 0.93
CA GLY A 118 7.38 16.40 1.80
C GLY A 118 5.95 16.95 1.93
N ARG A 119 4.94 16.30 1.34
CA ARG A 119 3.54 16.70 1.40
C ARG A 119 2.74 15.75 2.29
N SER A 120 1.83 16.29 3.09
CA SER A 120 0.92 15.50 3.92
C SER A 120 0.08 14.58 3.04
N TYR A 121 -0.12 13.35 3.50
CA TYR A 121 -0.86 12.32 2.81
C TYR A 121 -2.03 11.82 3.67
N SER A 122 -3.23 11.78 3.10
CA SER A 122 -4.43 11.32 3.79
C SER A 122 -4.40 9.80 3.99
N ILE A 123 -4.71 9.36 5.21
CA ILE A 123 -4.77 7.94 5.60
C ILE A 123 -6.24 7.56 5.81
N GLY A 124 -6.64 6.37 5.37
CA GLY A 124 -7.98 5.81 5.56
C GLY A 124 -9.02 6.24 4.52
N GLU A 125 -8.66 7.15 3.61
CA GLU A 125 -9.52 7.55 2.50
C GLU A 125 -9.38 6.60 1.31
N GLN A 126 -10.50 6.25 0.66
CA GLN A 126 -10.46 5.51 -0.60
C GLN A 126 -9.99 6.41 -1.74
N GLN A 127 -9.06 5.90 -2.53
CA GLN A 127 -8.51 6.60 -3.68
C GLN A 127 -8.29 5.63 -4.85
N LEU A 128 -8.36 6.16 -6.07
CA LEU A 128 -7.98 5.44 -7.27
C LEU A 128 -6.45 5.39 -7.37
N VAL A 129 -5.88 4.20 -7.46
CA VAL A 129 -4.43 4.02 -7.53
C VAL A 129 -3.90 4.48 -8.89
N GLN A 130 -2.93 5.38 -8.85
CA GLN A 130 -2.18 5.88 -10.00
C GLN A 130 -0.69 5.61 -9.81
N ARG A 131 0.08 5.64 -10.91
CA ARG A 131 1.55 5.42 -10.86
C ARG A 131 2.28 6.41 -9.96
N GLU A 132 1.77 7.63 -9.83
CA GLU A 132 2.34 8.67 -8.96
C GLU A 132 2.29 8.34 -7.46
N HIS A 133 1.47 7.35 -7.07
CA HIS A 133 1.41 6.86 -5.70
C HIS A 133 2.58 5.92 -5.35
N ASP A 134 3.36 5.46 -6.32
CA ASP A 134 4.58 4.67 -6.07
C ASP A 134 5.62 5.54 -5.33
N GLY A 135 6.30 4.94 -4.36
CA GLY A 135 7.37 5.59 -3.60
C GLY A 135 7.34 5.30 -2.10
N ILE A 136 8.08 6.11 -1.35
CA ILE A 136 8.27 5.96 0.10
C ILE A 136 7.39 6.97 0.83
N TYR A 137 6.65 6.48 1.81
CA TYR A 137 5.79 7.25 2.69
C TYR A 137 6.41 7.26 4.09
N HIS A 138 6.64 8.45 4.62
CA HIS A 138 7.16 8.65 5.97
C HIS A 138 5.98 8.82 6.91
N CYS A 139 5.77 7.92 7.86
CA CYS A 139 4.70 7.97 8.84
C CYS A 139 5.25 8.27 10.23
N ASN A 140 4.66 9.24 10.93
CA ASN A 140 5.00 9.62 12.29
C ASN A 140 3.78 9.45 13.18
N ALA A 141 3.89 8.57 14.17
CA ALA A 141 2.92 8.41 15.24
C ALA A 141 3.35 9.23 16.45
N THR A 142 2.45 10.05 16.99
CA THR A 142 2.77 10.96 18.09
C THR A 142 1.73 10.90 19.20
N ASN A 143 2.18 10.92 20.45
CA ASN A 143 1.35 11.21 21.61
C ASN A 143 2.16 12.07 22.61
N GLN A 144 1.54 12.43 23.74
CA GLN A 144 2.20 13.28 24.75
C GLN A 144 3.41 12.63 25.45
N TYR A 145 3.65 11.33 25.24
CA TYR A 145 4.74 10.56 25.83
C TYR A 145 5.85 10.20 24.84
N GLY A 146 5.71 10.55 23.56
CA GLY A 146 6.75 10.36 22.57
C GLY A 146 6.26 10.30 21.13
N SER A 147 7.15 9.87 20.26
CA SER A 147 6.90 9.68 18.84
C SER A 147 7.61 8.44 18.32
N ASP A 148 7.01 7.78 17.33
CA ASP A 148 7.62 6.68 16.60
C ASP A 148 7.43 6.88 15.10
N VAL A 149 8.43 6.50 14.30
CA VAL A 149 8.50 6.81 12.87
C VAL A 149 8.69 5.53 12.06
N ARG A 150 8.00 5.47 10.92
CA ARG A 150 8.00 4.31 10.03
C ARG A 150 8.00 4.73 8.58
N ASP A 151 8.92 4.16 7.82
CA ASP A 151 8.93 4.29 6.36
C ASP A 151 8.19 3.11 5.72
N VAL A 152 7.23 3.42 4.86
CA VAL A 152 6.42 2.47 4.12
C VAL A 152 6.69 2.62 2.64
N THR A 153 7.20 1.56 2.00
CA THR A 153 7.43 1.53 0.56
C THR A 153 6.19 1.02 -0.15
N VAL A 154 5.56 1.85 -0.98
CA VAL A 154 4.42 1.47 -1.80
C VAL A 154 4.90 1.20 -3.22
N HIS A 155 4.63 -0.01 -3.71
CA HIS A 155 4.85 -0.38 -5.10
C HIS A 155 3.52 -0.40 -5.86
N VAL A 156 3.47 0.27 -7.01
CA VAL A 156 2.29 0.27 -7.89
C VAL A 156 2.52 -0.63 -9.10
N GLU A 157 1.83 -1.76 -9.13
CA GLU A 157 1.81 -2.66 -10.28
C GLU A 157 0.89 -2.13 -11.36
N SER A 158 1.46 -1.85 -12.54
CA SER A 158 0.67 -1.50 -13.73
C SER A 158 0.27 -2.77 -14.50
N PRO A 159 -1.00 -2.94 -14.90
CA PRO A 159 -1.37 -4.00 -15.83
C PRO A 159 -0.63 -3.79 -17.17
N PRO A 160 -0.25 -4.87 -17.87
CA PRO A 160 0.44 -4.74 -19.14
C PRO A 160 -0.45 -4.01 -20.14
N SER A 161 0.08 -2.97 -20.79
CA SER A 161 -0.73 -2.18 -21.72
C SER A 161 -1.09 -3.02 -22.95
N ILE A 162 -2.39 -3.18 -23.21
CA ILE A 162 -2.91 -3.99 -24.32
C ILE A 162 -2.37 -3.47 -25.66
N GLY A 163 -2.17 -2.15 -25.79
CA GLY A 163 -1.58 -1.52 -26.97
C GLY A 163 -0.15 -1.98 -27.26
N LEU A 164 0.70 -2.14 -26.23
CA LEU A 164 2.07 -2.69 -26.41
C LEU A 164 2.03 -4.13 -26.89
N ILE A 165 1.13 -4.93 -26.32
CA ILE A 165 1.00 -6.35 -26.69
C ILE A 165 0.59 -6.45 -28.16
N ILE A 166 -0.46 -5.72 -28.57
CA ILE A 166 -0.93 -5.70 -29.96
C ILE A 166 0.18 -5.16 -30.88
N GLY A 167 0.88 -4.09 -30.50
CA GLY A 167 1.99 -3.53 -31.26
C GLY A 167 3.13 -4.52 -31.47
N CYS A 168 3.55 -5.24 -30.42
CA CYS A 168 4.56 -6.28 -30.52
C CYS A 168 4.12 -7.43 -31.42
N VAL A 169 2.87 -7.87 -31.33
CA VAL A 169 2.33 -8.96 -32.18
C VAL A 169 2.28 -8.52 -33.65
N ILE A 170 1.77 -7.32 -33.94
CA ILE A 170 1.74 -6.78 -35.30
C ILE A 170 3.16 -6.62 -35.85
N GLY A 171 4.08 -6.08 -35.05
CA GLY A 171 5.49 -5.95 -35.42
C GLY A 171 6.12 -7.29 -35.77
N ALA A 172 5.89 -8.33 -34.96
CA ALA A 172 6.37 -9.69 -35.24
C ALA A 172 5.77 -10.26 -36.54
N MET A 173 4.47 -10.07 -36.78
CA MET A 173 3.80 -10.54 -38.00
C MET A 173 4.35 -9.88 -39.27
N VAL A 174 4.65 -8.57 -39.22
CA VAL A 174 5.28 -7.84 -40.33
C VAL A 174 6.69 -8.36 -40.59
N ILE A 175 7.49 -8.57 -39.54
CA ILE A 175 8.85 -9.11 -39.68
C ILE A 175 8.82 -10.50 -40.32
N ILE A 176 7.93 -11.38 -39.88
CA ILE A 176 7.76 -12.72 -40.45
C ILE A 176 7.34 -12.65 -41.93
N ALA A 177 6.40 -11.77 -42.28
CA ALA A 177 5.95 -11.59 -43.66
C ALA A 177 7.07 -11.05 -44.56
N CYS A 178 7.86 -10.08 -44.09
CA CYS A 178 9.01 -9.55 -44.80
C CYS A 178 10.09 -10.63 -45.01
N ALA A 179 10.42 -11.40 -43.97
CA ALA A 179 11.36 -12.50 -44.08
C ALA A 179 10.87 -13.57 -45.07
N GLY A 180 9.58 -13.91 -45.02
CA GLY A 180 8.95 -14.82 -45.98
C GLY A 180 8.99 -14.31 -47.42
N ALA A 181 8.72 -13.02 -47.66
CA ALA A 181 8.80 -12.42 -48.98
C ALA A 181 10.23 -12.38 -49.53
N VAL A 182 11.21 -12.05 -48.69
CA VAL A 182 12.64 -12.09 -49.06
C VAL A 182 13.04 -13.51 -49.41
N ALA A 183 12.74 -14.49 -48.56
CA ALA A 183 13.02 -15.90 -48.83
C ALA A 183 12.34 -16.40 -50.12
N TYR A 184 11.07 -16.03 -50.33
CA TYR A 184 10.33 -16.36 -51.55
C TYR A 184 10.96 -15.75 -52.80
N SER A 185 11.40 -14.49 -52.73
CA SER A 185 12.05 -13.81 -53.86
C SER A 185 13.40 -14.45 -54.22
N VAL A 186 14.19 -14.85 -53.22
CA VAL A 186 15.47 -15.56 -53.41
C VAL A 186 15.20 -16.93 -54.04
N TYR A 187 14.26 -17.70 -53.47
CA TYR A 187 13.83 -18.99 -53.98
C TYR A 187 13.35 -18.92 -55.44
N TYR A 188 12.52 -17.91 -55.76
CA TYR A 188 11.98 -17.72 -57.11
C TYR A 188 13.06 -17.31 -58.12
N LYS A 189 13.98 -16.43 -57.71
CA LYS A 189 15.10 -15.98 -58.54
C LYS A 189 16.06 -17.13 -58.89
N GLU A 190 16.27 -18.05 -57.96
CA GLU A 190 17.09 -19.25 -58.20
C GLU A 190 16.47 -20.19 -59.23
N ARG A 191 15.12 -20.25 -59.32
CA ARG A 191 14.40 -21.12 -60.27
C ARG A 191 14.19 -20.53 -61.67
N THR A 192 14.17 -19.20 -61.82
CA THR A 192 13.85 -18.52 -63.10
C THR A 192 15.06 -18.02 -63.87
N GLY A 193 16.27 -18.26 -63.37
CA GLY A 193 17.54 -17.89 -64.01
C GLY A 193 17.97 -18.75 -65.21
N THR A 194 17.10 -18.99 -66.22
CA THR A 194 17.51 -19.31 -67.61
C THR A 194 16.32 -19.24 -68.58
N TYR A 195 16.03 -18.08 -69.21
CA TYR A 195 15.38 -18.00 -70.53
C TYR A 195 15.46 -16.55 -71.08
N TYR A 196 16.26 -16.31 -72.12
CA TYR A 196 16.24 -15.07 -72.91
C TYR A 196 15.42 -15.30 -74.21
N PRO A 197 14.47 -14.42 -74.59
CA PRO A 197 13.83 -14.51 -75.89
C PRO A 197 14.53 -13.62 -76.95
N TRP A 198 14.73 -14.18 -78.14
CA TRP A 198 15.31 -13.56 -79.33
C TRP A 198 14.39 -12.47 -79.92
N LYS A 199 14.93 -11.31 -80.31
CA LYS A 199 14.31 -10.40 -81.29
C LYS A 199 15.19 -10.29 -82.54
N GLN A 200 14.62 -10.66 -83.68
CA GLN A 200 15.21 -10.56 -85.02
C GLN A 200 15.43 -9.08 -85.41
N GLY A 201 16.64 -8.80 -85.90
CA GLY A 201 16.97 -7.53 -86.55
C GLY A 201 16.39 -7.46 -87.98
N LYS A 202 15.77 -6.33 -88.33
CA LYS A 202 15.48 -5.95 -89.72
C LYS A 202 16.22 -4.66 -90.09
N HIS A 203 16.88 -4.77 -91.24
CA HIS A 203 17.68 -3.89 -92.06
C HIS A 203 17.57 -2.35 -91.93
N ARG A 204 18.76 -1.74 -92.07
CA ARG A 204 19.12 -0.33 -92.26
C ARG A 204 18.79 0.17 -93.67
N GLN A 205 18.19 1.36 -93.79
CA GLN A 205 18.43 2.31 -94.89
C GLN A 205 17.98 3.74 -94.51
N SER A 206 18.85 4.70 -94.80
CA SER A 206 18.68 6.17 -94.80
C SER A 206 19.48 6.68 -96.03
N PRO A 207 19.37 7.93 -96.54
CA PRO A 207 18.71 9.13 -95.97
C PRO A 207 18.01 10.08 -97.00
N GLN A 208 17.57 11.25 -96.50
CA GLN A 208 17.48 12.59 -97.12
C GLN A 208 16.14 13.23 -97.55
N ALA A 209 15.84 14.32 -96.81
CA ALA A 209 15.55 15.71 -97.24
C ALA A 209 14.15 16.13 -97.73
N VAL A 210 13.94 17.46 -97.60
CA VAL A 210 12.79 18.34 -97.95
C VAL A 210 11.79 18.49 -96.77
N GLY A 211 11.41 19.67 -96.26
CA GLY A 211 11.50 21.05 -96.74
C GLY A 211 10.17 21.76 -96.38
N ASN A 212 10.25 22.70 -95.42
CA ASN A 212 9.39 23.86 -95.13
C ASN A 212 7.91 23.98 -95.61
N SER A 213 7.06 24.38 -94.64
CA SER A 213 6.22 25.59 -94.61
C SER A 213 4.68 25.52 -94.80
N ALA A 214 4.03 26.26 -93.88
CA ALA A 214 2.74 26.97 -93.92
C ALA A 214 1.44 26.15 -93.80
N GLU A 215 0.67 26.29 -92.71
CA GLU A 215 -0.35 27.34 -92.39
C GLU A 215 -1.70 26.99 -93.06
N GLN A 216 -2.83 26.78 -92.38
CA GLN A 216 -3.74 27.77 -91.75
C GLN A 216 -4.89 27.00 -91.03
N ARG A 217 -5.17 27.25 -89.75
CA ARG A 217 -6.11 28.23 -89.13
C ARG A 217 -7.52 27.69 -88.82
N PHE A 218 -8.02 28.16 -87.67
CA PHE A 218 -9.43 28.31 -87.25
C PHE A 218 -10.18 27.02 -86.86
N LEU A 219 -10.82 26.85 -85.68
CA LEU A 219 -11.53 27.78 -84.78
C LEU A 219 -11.43 27.38 -83.29
N ASN A 220 -11.34 28.39 -82.43
CA ASN A 220 -11.63 28.34 -81.00
C ASN A 220 -13.14 28.44 -80.75
N GLY A 221 -13.64 27.73 -79.73
CA GLY A 221 -14.97 27.93 -79.16
C GLY A 221 -14.95 27.71 -77.64
N LYS A 222 -15.00 28.81 -76.88
CA LYS A 222 -15.30 28.84 -75.43
C LYS A 222 -16.82 28.93 -75.24
N ALA A 223 -17.35 28.29 -74.20
CA ALA A 223 -18.59 28.69 -73.55
C ALA A 223 -18.45 28.49 -72.04
N ASN A 224 -18.63 29.59 -71.30
CA ASN A 224 -18.87 29.62 -69.85
C ASN A 224 -20.39 29.63 -69.63
N VAL A 225 -20.85 28.91 -68.61
CA VAL A 225 -21.84 29.35 -67.61
C VAL A 225 -21.40 28.77 -66.27
#